data_AF-A0A353XY11-F1
#
_entry.id   AF-A0A353XY11-F1
#
_cell.length_a   1.000
_cell.length_b   1.000
_cell.length_c   1.000
_cell.angle_alpha   90.00
_cell.angle_beta   90.00
_cell.angle_gamma   90.00
#
_symmetry.space_group_name_H-M   'P 1'
#
loop_
_entity.id
_entity.type
_entity.pdbx_description
1 polymer ?
#
loop_
_entity_poly.entity_id
_entity_poly.type
_entity_poly.pdbx_seq_one_letter_code
_entity_poly.pdbx_strand_id
1 'polypeptide(L)' 'MAHIKLAPNVEFKMDIDLEGVSDVTRDYDVQQHKAEVFAEFEKRLASVFPEGFKIDTFEFGLDASKH' A
#
# COMPACT_ATOMS: atom_id res chain seq x y z
N MET A 1 -5.11 -1.24 -32.14
CA MET A 1 -5.15 -1.72 -30.75
C MET A 1 -5.32 -0.50 -29.87
N ALA A 2 -6.25 -0.52 -28.91
CA ALA A 2 -6.52 0.65 -28.07
C ALA A 2 -5.71 0.55 -26.77
N HIS A 3 -5.08 1.64 -26.37
CA HIS A 3 -4.44 1.77 -25.06
C HIS A 3 -5.41 2.52 -24.15
N ILE A 4 -5.91 1.83 -23.12
CA ILE A 4 -6.92 2.38 -22.21
C ILE A 4 -6.20 2.79 -20.93
N LYS A 5 -6.42 4.03 -20.48
CA LYS A 5 -5.97 4.51 -19.18
C LYS A 5 -7.15 4.49 -18.20
N LEU A 6 -6.94 3.89 -17.04
CA LEU A 6 -7.92 3.82 -15.96
C LEU A 6 -7.37 4.58 -14.74
N ALA A 7 -8.25 5.28 -14.03
CA ALA A 7 -7.93 5.97 -12.78
C ALA A 7 -9.09 5.81 -11.79
N PRO A 8 -9.37 4.58 -11.33
CA PRO A 8 -10.43 4.34 -10.36
C PRO A 8 -10.01 4.85 -8.97
N ASN A 9 -11.00 5.12 -8.11
CA ASN A 9 -10.75 5.30 -6.68
C ASN A 9 -10.76 3.92 -6.02
N VAL A 10 -9.61 3.48 -5.51
CA VAL A 10 -9.39 2.10 -5.01
C VAL A 10 -8.71 2.14 -3.64
N GLU A 11 -9.12 1.21 -2.77
CA GLU A 11 -8.48 0.94 -1.49
C GLU A 11 -7.82 -0.44 -1.54
N PHE A 12 -6.64 -0.56 -0.95
CA PHE A 12 -5.90 -1.81 -0.88
C PHE A 12 -5.73 -2.23 0.58
N LYS A 13 -5.89 -3.54 0.83
CA LYS A 13 -5.52 -4.17 2.10
C LYS A 13 -4.32 -5.06 1.86
N MET A 14 -3.34 -4.99 2.75
CA MET A 14 -2.09 -5.72 2.63
C MET A 14 -1.63 -6.19 4.00
N ASP A 15 -1.33 -7.48 4.11
CA ASP A 15 -0.56 -7.98 5.25
C ASP A 15 0.93 -7.80 4.95
N ILE A 16 1.64 -7.23 5.92
CA ILE A 16 3.08 -6.95 5.88
C ILE A 16 3.68 -7.12 7.28
N ASP A 17 4.81 -7.82 7.34
CA ASP A 17 5.57 -7.98 8.57
C ASP A 17 6.55 -6.81 8.70
N LEU A 18 6.27 -5.89 9.63
CA LEU A 18 7.13 -4.76 9.95
C LEU A 18 7.71 -4.92 11.35
N GLU A 19 9.00 -4.63 11.52
CA GLU A 19 9.65 -4.75 12.81
C GLU A 19 9.02 -3.79 13.84
N GLY A 20 8.62 -4.31 15.00
CA GLY A 20 8.01 -3.50 16.07
C GLY A 20 6.54 -3.10 15.82
N VAL A 21 5.92 -3.55 14.73
CA VAL A 21 4.51 -3.31 14.43
C VAL A 21 3.69 -4.57 14.68
N SER A 22 2.54 -4.39 15.32
CA SER A 22 1.54 -5.41 15.61
C SER A 22 0.15 -4.78 15.59
N ASP A 23 -0.89 -5.60 15.75
CA ASP A 23 -2.28 -5.15 15.79
C ASP A 23 -2.60 -4.20 16.96
N VAL A 24 -1.70 -4.06 17.95
CA VAL A 24 -1.87 -3.11 19.07
C VAL A 24 -0.96 -1.89 18.97
N THR A 25 -0.16 -1.81 17.90
CA THR A 25 0.74 -0.69 17.65
C THR A 25 -0.06 0.56 17.29
N ARG A 26 0.45 1.75 17.64
CA ARG A 26 -0.24 3.00 17.28
C ARG A 26 0.05 3.34 15.83
N ASP A 27 -0.92 3.97 15.15
CA ASP A 27 -0.74 4.40 13.76
C ASP A 27 0.52 5.24 13.54
N TYR A 28 0.89 6.10 14.50
CA TYR A 28 2.11 6.91 14.42
C TYR A 28 3.38 6.08 14.25
N ASP A 29 3.48 4.94 14.92
CA ASP A 29 4.65 4.07 14.84
C ASP A 29 4.71 3.40 13.46
N VAL A 30 3.53 3.02 12.92
CA VAL A 30 3.39 2.46 11.56
C VAL A 30 3.77 3.48 10.47
N GLN A 31 3.45 4.76 10.68
CA GLN A 31 3.86 5.82 9.76
C GLN A 31 5.38 5.93 9.58
N GLN A 32 6.19 5.51 10.56
CA GLN A 32 7.65 5.53 10.44
C GLN A 32 8.16 4.58 9.36
N HIS A 33 7.42 3.51 9.06
CA HIS A 33 7.76 2.50 8.06
C HIS A 33 7.27 2.85 6.64
N LYS A 34 6.89 4.11 6.38
CA LYS A 34 6.31 4.53 5.08
C LYS A 34 7.14 4.09 3.87
N ALA A 35 8.47 4.17 3.96
CA ALA A 35 9.36 3.76 2.87
C ALA A 35 9.29 2.24 2.60
N GLU A 36 9.27 1.43 3.66
CA GLU A 36 9.17 -0.03 3.57
C GLU A 36 7.82 -0.48 3.03
N VAL A 37 6.73 0.11 3.54
CA VAL A 37 5.37 -0.19 3.10
C VAL A 37 5.18 0.22 1.63
N PHE A 38 5.65 1.41 1.24
CA PHE A 38 5.57 1.86 -0.14
C PHE A 38 6.37 0.96 -1.09
N ALA A 39 7.60 0.59 -0.73
CA ALA A 39 8.44 -0.26 -1.56
C ALA A 39 7.84 -1.66 -1.78
N GLU A 40 7.30 -2.28 -0.74
CA GLU A 40 6.64 -3.58 -0.87
C GLU A 40 5.34 -3.48 -1.68
N PHE A 41 4.56 -2.42 -1.49
CA PHE A 41 3.34 -2.17 -2.28
C PHE A 41 3.66 -1.94 -3.77
N GLU A 42 4.65 -1.10 -4.07
CA GLU A 42 5.10 -0.81 -5.44
C GLU A 42 5.58 -2.09 -6.14
N LYS A 43 6.36 -2.92 -5.44
CA LYS A 43 6.81 -4.23 -5.94
C LYS A 43 5.64 -5.17 -6.25
N ARG A 44 4.64 -5.27 -5.37
CA ARG A 44 3.44 -6.09 -5.61
C ARG A 44 2.64 -5.57 -6.80
N LEU A 45 2.43 -4.26 -6.90
CA LEU A 45 1.73 -3.66 -8.04
C LEU A 45 2.46 -3.89 -9.37
N ALA A 46 3.79 -3.73 -9.40
CA ALA A 46 4.58 -3.95 -10.60
C ALA A 46 4.50 -5.39 -11.13
N SER A 47 4.30 -6.38 -10.23
CA SER A 47 4.08 -7.77 -10.63
C SER A 47 2.72 -8.02 -11.28
N VAL A 48 1.73 -7.16 -11.04
CA VAL A 48 0.35 -7.31 -11.50
C VAL A 48 0.03 -6.40 -12.69
N PHE A 49 0.63 -5.21 -12.75
CA PHE A 49 0.42 -4.20 -13.79
C PHE A 49 1.73 -3.90 -14.54
N PRO A 50 2.20 -4.81 -15.42
CA PRO A 50 3.46 -4.64 -16.15
C PRO A 50 3.41 -3.47 -17.15
N GLU A 51 2.22 -3.01 -17.55
CA GLU A 51 2.03 -1.82 -18.39
C GLU A 51 2.36 -0.51 -17.66
N GLY A 52 2.53 -0.56 -16.34
CA GLY A 52 2.90 0.56 -15.49
C GLY A 52 1.71 1.18 -14.75
N PHE A 53 2.03 1.88 -13.68
CA PHE A 53 1.08 2.58 -12.82
C PHE A 53 1.68 3.91 -12.35
N LYS A 54 0.84 4.81 -11.85
CA LYS A 54 1.24 6.06 -11.23
C LYS A 54 0.50 6.19 -9.90
N ILE A 55 1.24 6.39 -8.81
CA ILE A 55 0.68 6.68 -7.49
C ILE A 55 0.85 8.18 -7.25
N ASP A 56 -0.26 8.93 -7.28
CA ASP A 56 -0.25 10.37 -7.02
C ASP A 56 -0.23 10.68 -5.51
N THR A 57 -0.91 9.87 -4.71
CA THR A 57 -0.95 9.96 -3.24
C THR A 57 -0.78 8.58 -2.62
N PHE A 58 -0.09 8.52 -1.47
CA PHE A 58 0.08 7.29 -0.70
C PHE A 58 -0.12 7.56 0.79
N GLU A 59 -1.32 7.22 1.25
CA GLU A 59 -1.76 7.23 2.64
C GLU A 59 -2.04 5.79 3.06
N PHE A 60 -1.69 5.45 4.29
CA PHE A 60 -1.85 4.12 4.85
C PHE A 60 -1.95 4.22 6.37
N GLY A 61 -2.43 3.16 7.02
CA GLY A 61 -2.56 3.05 8.46
C GLY A 61 -2.95 1.62 8.82
N LEU A 62 -3.19 1.34 10.10
CA LEU A 62 -3.70 0.03 10.50
C LEU A 62 -5.15 -0.14 10.03
N ASP A 63 -5.51 -1.37 9.66
CA ASP A 63 -6.87 -1.71 9.30
C ASP A 63 -7.73 -1.85 10.57
N ALA A 64 -8.37 -0.76 10.97
CA ALA A 64 -9.23 -0.71 12.15
C ALA A 64 -10.44 -1.67 12.09
N SER A 65 -10.76 -2.25 10.93
CA SER A 65 -11.81 -3.26 10.80
C SER A 65 -11.41 -4.66 11.30
N LYS A 66 -10.12 -4.87 11.63
CA LYS A 66 -9.60 -6.12 12.21
C LYS A 66 -9.55 -6.14 13.74
N HIS A 67 -10.06 -5.10 14.44
CA HIS A 67 -10.11 -5.03 15.92
C HIS A 67 -11.46 -5.46 16.50
#